data_AF-C7ZCA2-F1
#
_entry.id   AF-C7ZCA2-F1
#
_cell.length_a   1.000
_cell.length_b   1.000
_cell.length_c   1.000
_cell.angle_alpha   90.00
_cell.angle_beta   90.00
_cell.angle_gamma   90.00
#
_symmetry.space_group_name_H-M   'P 1'
#
loop_
_entity.id
_entity.type
_entity.pdbx_description
1 polymer ?
#
loop_
_entity_poly.entity_id
_entity_poly.type
_entity_poly.pdbx_seq_one_letter_code
_entity_poly.pdbx_strand_id
1 'polypeptide(L)'
;MEDVNQGSVPINLIKGGFLLLIACIPTAFIMLATPKSGINSTPRYVWPIVVVAIGKRIFQMIADTGTSFVINGVIMGWVVLVLIQCCNVLIVRKLDSDELVRGNIFRLSDGFLDKFYFTMRLLFNLRNVGNPWEVKRLHKFPSYYKGPKPSRSAYITRQVLIMAWQYLLLDIIYMSSLETPPEDAQRLFGPGTEFNYLNATAEQWGGRVAVGPVAGLAPARVSIDIPYRGFSILSVLLGITSTDQWPPLFGSMWDAYTIRGFWNTFWHQDCLWPMKSLSNYICRDLLGLPRPSFIERYLNILIVFLASGAMHLTIDLFSYKPPSKAPTLAFFGSMALAIMLEDAVQDLCRRITGVDTRKKDVKVPLWHRLVGYVWVITWMTLTAPWYLAHAAQLPAETKWLVPFSLVSQIGLPAAGALLGVSGLILKYAIGGEV
;
A
#
# COMPACT_ATOMS: atom_id res chain seq x y z
N MET A 1 5.48 -25.64 -22.20
CA MET A 1 5.28 -24.18 -22.34
C MET A 1 4.17 -24.01 -23.36
N GLU A 2 2.93 -23.96 -22.91
CA GLU A 2 1.83 -23.53 -23.77
C GLU A 2 2.05 -22.06 -24.10
N ASP A 3 1.96 -21.73 -25.39
CA ASP A 3 1.92 -20.35 -25.88
C ASP A 3 0.83 -19.59 -25.13
N VAL A 4 1.23 -18.79 -24.14
CA VAL A 4 0.38 -17.73 -23.58
C VAL A 4 0.11 -16.80 -24.76
N ASN A 5 -1.05 -16.98 -25.38
CA ASN A 5 -1.48 -16.25 -26.55
C ASN A 5 -1.46 -14.75 -26.21
N GLN A 6 -0.39 -14.04 -26.60
CA GLN A 6 -0.13 -12.66 -26.18
C GLN A 6 -1.28 -11.71 -26.56
N GLY A 7 -2.09 -12.07 -27.56
CA GLY A 7 -3.32 -11.35 -27.94
C GLY A 7 -4.44 -11.37 -26.89
N SER A 8 -4.42 -12.32 -25.93
CA SER A 8 -5.44 -12.43 -24.87
C SER A 8 -5.20 -11.48 -23.69
N VAL A 9 -3.97 -10.99 -23.51
CA VAL A 9 -3.59 -10.16 -22.35
C VAL A 9 -4.30 -8.81 -22.32
N PRO A 10 -4.29 -8.00 -23.41
CA PRO A 10 -4.99 -6.72 -23.42
C PRO A 10 -6.51 -6.90 -23.22
N ILE A 11 -7.08 -7.96 -23.81
CA ILE A 11 -8.52 -8.25 -23.71
C ILE A 11 -8.91 -8.56 -22.27
N ASN A 12 -8.13 -9.36 -21.54
CA ASN A 12 -8.44 -9.73 -20.17
C ASN A 12 -8.26 -8.55 -19.19
N LEU A 13 -7.28 -7.68 -19.42
CA LEU A 13 -7.13 -6.43 -18.64
C LEU A 13 -8.32 -5.48 -18.86
N ILE A 14 -8.79 -5.32 -20.11
CA ILE A 14 -10.00 -4.53 -20.42
C ILE A 14 -11.23 -5.13 -19.73
N LYS A 15 -11.41 -6.46 -19.81
CA LYS A 15 -12.50 -7.17 -19.11
C LYS A 15 -12.42 -6.98 -17.60
N GLY A 16 -11.22 -7.04 -17.02
CA GLY A 16 -10.97 -6.77 -15.61
C GLY A 16 -11.40 -5.36 -15.19
N GLY A 17 -11.03 -4.35 -15.97
CA GLY A 17 -11.48 -2.97 -15.77
C GLY A 17 -13.00 -2.83 -15.85
N PHE A 18 -13.64 -3.50 -16.82
CA PHE A 18 -15.10 -3.50 -16.94
C PHE A 18 -15.79 -4.15 -15.74
N LEU A 19 -15.27 -5.26 -15.25
CA LEU A 19 -15.78 -5.92 -14.04
C LEU A 19 -15.60 -5.06 -12.78
N LEU A 20 -14.49 -4.31 -12.67
CA LEU A 20 -14.31 -3.37 -11.57
C LEU A 20 -15.37 -2.25 -11.62
N LEU A 21 -15.71 -1.75 -12.81
CA LEU A 21 -16.81 -0.80 -12.99
C LEU A 21 -18.17 -1.42 -12.63
N ILE A 22 -18.40 -2.70 -12.94
CA ILE A 22 -19.61 -3.42 -12.52
C ILE A 22 -19.70 -3.54 -10.99
N ALA A 23 -18.57 -3.55 -10.27
CA ALA A 23 -18.59 -3.45 -8.81
C ALA A 23 -18.87 -2.01 -8.31
N CYS A 24 -18.28 -1.01 -8.95
CA CYS A 24 -18.32 0.39 -8.48
C CYS A 24 -19.64 1.10 -8.82
N ILE A 25 -20.14 0.95 -10.05
CA ILE A 25 -21.34 1.65 -10.54
C ILE A 25 -22.56 1.34 -9.65
N PRO A 26 -22.93 0.07 -9.40
CA PRO A 26 -24.06 -0.24 -8.53
C PRO A 26 -23.81 0.15 -7.07
N THR A 27 -22.55 0.12 -6.61
CA THR A 27 -22.21 0.65 -5.28
C THR A 27 -22.61 2.12 -5.15
N ALA A 28 -22.26 2.95 -6.14
CA ALA A 28 -22.63 4.36 -6.16
C ALA A 28 -24.15 4.56 -6.25
N PHE A 29 -24.85 3.77 -7.08
CA PHE A 29 -26.32 3.80 -7.12
C PHE A 29 -26.95 3.43 -5.79
N ILE A 30 -26.49 2.36 -5.14
CA ILE A 30 -27.01 1.91 -3.83
C ILE A 30 -26.79 3.00 -2.78
N MET A 31 -25.62 3.66 -2.76
CA MET A 31 -25.35 4.78 -1.86
C MET A 31 -26.35 5.92 -2.03
N LEU A 32 -26.69 6.27 -3.27
CA LEU A 32 -27.59 7.38 -3.59
C LEU A 32 -29.07 7.02 -3.40
N ALA A 33 -29.46 5.78 -3.68
CA ALA A 33 -30.86 5.37 -3.79
C ALA A 33 -31.43 4.68 -2.54
N THR A 34 -30.60 4.27 -1.58
CA THR A 34 -31.07 3.51 -0.41
C THR A 34 -30.76 4.22 0.91
N PRO A 35 -31.65 4.14 1.93
CA PRO A 35 -31.37 4.66 3.27
C PRO A 35 -30.38 3.78 4.02
N LYS A 36 -29.83 4.26 5.15
CA LYS A 36 -28.87 3.52 5.99
C LYS A 36 -29.46 2.33 6.76
N SER A 37 -30.77 2.35 7.01
CA SER A 37 -31.47 1.37 7.85
C SER A 37 -32.89 1.12 7.36
N GLY A 38 -33.52 0.06 7.88
CA GLY A 38 -34.87 -0.37 7.49
C GLY A 38 -34.85 -1.31 6.27
N ILE A 39 -36.02 -1.79 5.87
CA ILE A 39 -36.14 -2.82 4.82
C ILE A 39 -35.57 -2.38 3.46
N ASN A 40 -35.66 -1.08 3.14
CA ASN A 40 -35.13 -0.49 1.92
C ASN A 40 -33.58 -0.42 1.89
N SER A 41 -32.91 -0.72 3.01
CA SER A 41 -31.44 -0.80 3.09
C SER A 41 -30.88 -2.18 2.72
N THR A 42 -31.74 -3.19 2.47
CA THR A 42 -31.35 -4.56 2.13
C THR A 42 -30.27 -4.67 1.04
N PRO A 43 -30.33 -3.89 -0.08
CA PRO A 43 -29.28 -3.94 -1.10
C PRO A 43 -27.87 -3.64 -0.57
N ARG A 44 -27.73 -2.82 0.49
CA ARG A 44 -26.43 -2.49 1.11
C ARG A 44 -25.74 -3.71 1.72
N TYR A 45 -26.51 -4.71 2.15
CA TYR A 45 -25.99 -5.92 2.79
C TYR A 45 -25.78 -7.08 1.82
N VAL A 46 -26.60 -7.16 0.77
CA VAL A 46 -26.49 -8.20 -0.27
C VAL A 46 -25.37 -7.88 -1.26
N TRP A 47 -25.24 -6.61 -1.66
CA TRP A 47 -24.30 -6.21 -2.71
C TRP A 47 -22.83 -6.55 -2.41
N PRO A 48 -22.32 -6.43 -1.19
CA PRO A 48 -20.95 -6.85 -0.85
C PRO A 48 -20.65 -8.32 -1.15
N ILE A 49 -21.63 -9.22 -1.11
CA ILE A 49 -21.46 -10.62 -1.51
C ILE A 49 -21.15 -10.70 -3.01
N VAL A 50 -21.87 -9.91 -3.82
CA VAL A 50 -21.64 -9.79 -5.26
C VAL A 50 -20.27 -9.15 -5.55
N VAL A 51 -19.89 -8.10 -4.82
CA VAL A 51 -18.57 -7.46 -4.93
C VAL A 51 -17.44 -8.47 -4.69
N VAL A 52 -17.58 -9.36 -3.69
CA VAL A 52 -16.60 -10.43 -3.43
C VAL A 52 -16.55 -11.44 -4.59
N ALA A 53 -17.69 -11.84 -5.14
CA ALA A 53 -17.75 -12.74 -6.28
C ALA A 53 -17.10 -12.14 -7.54
N ILE A 54 -17.36 -10.85 -7.82
CA ILE A 54 -16.72 -10.09 -8.90
C ILE A 54 -15.20 -10.03 -8.65
N GLY A 55 -14.78 -9.71 -7.43
CA GLY A 55 -13.38 -9.65 -7.04
C GLY A 55 -12.65 -10.96 -7.29
N LYS A 56 -13.25 -12.09 -6.88
CA LYS A 56 -12.72 -13.43 -7.18
C LYS A 56 -12.54 -13.64 -8.68
N ARG A 57 -13.52 -13.24 -9.49
CA ARG A 57 -13.43 -13.38 -10.95
C ARG A 57 -12.32 -12.52 -11.56
N ILE A 58 -12.18 -11.27 -11.10
CA ILE A 58 -11.08 -10.39 -11.53
C ILE A 58 -9.73 -11.00 -11.17
N PHE A 59 -9.59 -11.52 -9.95
CA PHE A 59 -8.34 -12.13 -9.48
C PHE A 59 -7.97 -13.38 -10.30
N GLN A 60 -8.95 -14.25 -10.61
CA GLN A 60 -8.73 -15.38 -11.51
C GLN A 60 -8.23 -14.92 -12.87
N MET A 61 -8.88 -13.93 -13.49
CA MET A 61 -8.45 -13.44 -14.80
C MET A 61 -7.04 -12.86 -14.78
N ILE A 62 -6.69 -12.09 -13.74
CA ILE A 62 -5.32 -11.54 -13.61
C ILE A 62 -4.31 -12.68 -13.48
N ALA A 63 -4.60 -13.66 -12.62
CA ALA A 63 -3.74 -14.83 -12.41
C ALA A 63 -3.57 -15.67 -13.68
N ASP A 64 -4.64 -15.89 -14.44
CA ASP A 64 -4.63 -16.70 -15.67
C ASP A 64 -3.91 -15.98 -16.84
N THR A 65 -3.79 -14.66 -16.77
CA THR A 65 -3.28 -13.84 -17.88
C THR A 65 -1.83 -13.40 -17.70
N GLY A 66 -1.44 -13.06 -16.47
CA GLY A 66 -0.15 -12.44 -16.21
C GLY A 66 0.96 -13.46 -15.98
N THR A 67 2.11 -13.25 -16.64
CA THR A 67 3.32 -14.05 -16.43
C THR A 67 4.18 -13.55 -15.26
N SER A 68 3.96 -12.32 -14.79
CA SER A 68 4.60 -11.77 -13.59
C SER A 68 3.67 -11.84 -12.40
N PHE A 69 4.07 -12.58 -11.36
CA PHE A 69 3.31 -12.59 -10.11
C PHE A 69 3.38 -11.25 -9.39
N VAL A 70 4.45 -10.47 -9.58
CA VAL A 70 4.63 -9.19 -8.87
C VAL A 70 3.69 -8.14 -9.45
N ILE A 71 3.61 -8.03 -10.79
CA ILE A 71 2.66 -7.12 -11.45
C ILE A 71 1.23 -7.55 -11.16
N ASN A 72 0.94 -8.85 -11.23
CA ASN A 72 -0.35 -9.39 -10.84
C ASN A 72 -0.71 -8.97 -9.41
N GLY A 73 0.22 -9.11 -8.48
CA GLY A 73 0.05 -8.71 -7.08
C GLY A 73 -0.25 -7.22 -6.90
N VAL A 74 0.44 -6.35 -7.63
CA VAL A 74 0.20 -4.89 -7.60
C VAL A 74 -1.20 -4.55 -8.13
N ILE A 75 -1.58 -5.11 -9.28
CA ILE A 75 -2.90 -4.88 -9.88
C ILE A 75 -4.00 -5.40 -8.95
N MET A 76 -3.84 -6.63 -8.45
CA MET A 76 -4.76 -7.22 -7.46
C MET A 76 -4.86 -6.36 -6.20
N GLY A 77 -3.75 -5.81 -5.71
CA GLY A 77 -3.69 -4.88 -4.59
C GLY A 77 -4.55 -3.63 -4.77
N TRP A 78 -4.44 -2.97 -5.94
CA TRP A 78 -5.30 -1.84 -6.27
C TRP A 78 -6.77 -2.22 -6.37
N VAL A 79 -7.07 -3.32 -7.06
CA VAL A 79 -8.44 -3.83 -7.22
C VAL A 79 -9.07 -4.13 -5.86
N VAL A 80 -8.38 -4.88 -4.99
CA VAL A 80 -8.96 -5.25 -3.69
C VAL A 80 -9.18 -4.05 -2.79
N LEU A 81 -8.33 -3.03 -2.84
CA LEU A 81 -8.56 -1.80 -2.09
C LEU A 81 -9.84 -1.08 -2.52
N VAL A 82 -10.11 -1.00 -3.83
CA VAL A 82 -11.36 -0.44 -4.35
C VAL A 82 -12.56 -1.30 -3.97
N LEU A 83 -12.46 -2.64 -4.02
CA LEU A 83 -13.54 -3.53 -3.61
C LEU A 83 -13.84 -3.45 -2.11
N ILE A 84 -12.80 -3.41 -1.26
CA ILE A 84 -12.93 -3.17 0.18
C ILE A 84 -13.58 -1.81 0.41
N GLN A 85 -13.21 -0.81 -0.37
CA GLN A 85 -13.78 0.53 -0.28
C GLN A 85 -15.28 0.54 -0.63
N CYS A 86 -15.73 -0.22 -1.64
CA CYS A 86 -17.15 -0.42 -1.92
C CYS A 86 -17.91 -1.02 -0.73
N CYS A 87 -17.33 -2.02 -0.06
CA CYS A 87 -17.93 -2.60 1.15
C CYS A 87 -17.91 -1.61 2.34
N ASN A 88 -16.82 -0.86 2.49
CA ASN A 88 -16.60 0.10 3.55
C ASN A 88 -17.66 1.21 3.54
N VAL A 89 -17.95 1.80 2.38
CA VAL A 89 -18.95 2.88 2.28
C VAL A 89 -20.38 2.40 2.52
N LEU A 90 -20.70 1.15 2.14
CA LEU A 90 -22.06 0.61 2.28
C LEU A 90 -22.37 0.07 3.68
N ILE A 91 -21.48 -0.78 4.23
CA ILE A 91 -21.75 -1.52 5.48
C ILE A 91 -21.12 -0.83 6.68
N VAL A 92 -19.85 -0.42 6.58
CA VAL A 92 -19.06 0.03 7.73
C VAL A 92 -19.34 1.49 8.04
N ARG A 93 -19.26 2.35 7.03
CA ARG A 93 -19.53 3.80 7.15
C ARG A 93 -20.98 4.17 6.90
N LYS A 94 -21.75 3.29 6.23
CA LYS A 94 -23.16 3.47 5.89
C LYS A 94 -23.45 4.85 5.27
N LEU A 95 -22.62 5.24 4.29
CA LEU A 95 -22.78 6.52 3.59
C LEU A 95 -24.00 6.45 2.67
N ASP A 96 -24.88 7.44 2.80
CA ASP A 96 -26.05 7.65 1.97
C ASP A 96 -26.04 9.06 1.36
N SER A 97 -27.01 9.37 0.50
CA SER A 97 -27.11 10.68 -0.13
C SER A 97 -27.05 11.83 0.88
N ASP A 98 -27.72 11.72 2.02
CA ASP A 98 -27.76 12.77 3.04
C ASP A 98 -26.38 13.02 3.67
N GLU A 99 -25.62 11.97 3.98
CA GLU A 99 -24.24 12.12 4.47
C GLU A 99 -23.31 12.72 3.41
N LEU A 100 -23.51 12.39 2.14
CA LEU A 100 -22.71 12.96 1.06
C LEU A 100 -23.00 14.46 0.88
N VAL A 101 -24.26 14.88 1.04
CA VAL A 101 -24.63 16.31 1.07
C VAL A 101 -24.04 17.01 2.30
N ARG A 102 -24.19 16.43 3.50
CA ARG A 102 -23.60 16.98 4.73
C ARG A 102 -22.08 17.07 4.65
N GLY A 103 -21.47 16.12 3.95
CA GLY A 103 -20.04 16.08 3.69
C GLY A 103 -19.56 17.00 2.57
N ASN A 104 -20.45 17.81 1.98
CA ASN A 104 -20.15 18.69 0.85
C ASN A 104 -19.51 17.96 -0.34
N ILE A 105 -19.85 16.68 -0.55
CA ILE A 105 -19.39 15.91 -1.72
C ILE A 105 -20.11 16.40 -2.97
N PHE A 106 -21.39 16.74 -2.83
CA PHE A 106 -22.23 17.41 -3.82
C PHE A 106 -23.34 18.18 -3.09
N ARG A 107 -24.06 19.05 -3.80
CA ARG A 107 -25.19 19.81 -3.26
C ARG A 107 -26.50 19.06 -3.47
N LEU A 108 -27.48 19.35 -2.62
CA LEU A 108 -28.83 18.79 -2.76
C LEU A 108 -29.47 19.17 -4.11
N SER A 109 -29.19 20.39 -4.60
CA SER A 109 -29.66 20.92 -5.88
C SER A 109 -29.01 20.31 -7.12
N ASP A 110 -27.91 19.57 -6.96
CA ASP A 110 -27.16 19.05 -8.11
C ASP A 110 -27.97 17.97 -8.85
N GLY A 111 -27.73 17.89 -10.16
CA GLY A 111 -28.34 16.89 -11.02
C GLY A 111 -27.89 15.48 -10.65
N PHE A 112 -28.66 14.47 -11.06
CA PHE A 112 -28.33 13.07 -10.76
C PHE A 112 -26.95 12.67 -11.29
N LEU A 113 -26.58 13.14 -12.50
CA LEU A 113 -25.29 12.83 -13.11
C LEU A 113 -24.11 13.38 -12.30
N ASP A 114 -24.23 14.60 -11.76
CA ASP A 114 -23.19 15.19 -10.91
C ASP A 114 -23.05 14.42 -9.60
N LYS A 115 -24.18 14.13 -8.94
CA LYS A 115 -24.21 13.31 -7.71
C LYS A 115 -23.57 11.95 -7.94
N PHE A 116 -23.90 11.29 -9.05
CA PHE A 116 -23.34 10.02 -9.43
C PHE A 116 -21.83 10.12 -9.69
N TYR A 117 -21.38 11.13 -10.46
CA TYR A 117 -19.97 11.38 -10.75
C TYR A 117 -19.15 11.59 -9.48
N PHE A 118 -19.59 12.46 -8.55
CA PHE A 118 -18.88 12.70 -7.29
C PHE A 118 -18.90 11.47 -6.38
N THR A 119 -19.98 10.68 -6.38
CA THR A 119 -20.04 9.41 -5.64
C THR A 119 -19.07 8.39 -6.23
N MET A 120 -18.97 8.28 -7.55
CA MET A 120 -17.98 7.41 -8.21
C MET A 120 -16.55 7.82 -7.86
N ARG A 121 -16.25 9.13 -7.86
CA ARG A 121 -14.93 9.63 -7.43
C ARG A 121 -14.58 9.24 -6.00
N LEU A 122 -15.56 9.22 -5.10
CA LEU A 122 -15.35 8.80 -3.71
C LEU A 122 -14.88 7.34 -3.60
N LEU A 123 -15.35 6.44 -4.49
CA LEU A 123 -14.95 5.03 -4.47
C LEU A 123 -13.47 4.82 -4.83
N PHE A 124 -12.91 5.68 -5.69
CA PHE A 124 -11.50 5.64 -6.08
C PHE A 124 -10.60 6.54 -5.22
N ASN A 125 -11.18 7.44 -4.42
CA ASN A 125 -10.44 8.30 -3.50
C ASN A 125 -10.18 7.59 -2.16
N LEU A 126 -9.29 6.59 -2.17
CA LEU A 126 -8.99 5.73 -1.01
C LEU A 126 -8.47 6.51 0.22
N ARG A 127 -7.89 7.70 0.00
CA ARG A 127 -7.39 8.59 1.06
C ARG A 127 -8.34 9.74 1.42
N ASN A 128 -9.50 9.83 0.74
CA ASN A 128 -10.48 10.92 0.86
C ASN A 128 -9.85 12.32 0.75
N VAL A 129 -8.88 12.49 -0.15
CA VAL A 129 -8.24 13.79 -0.36
C VAL A 129 -9.30 14.83 -0.73
N GLY A 130 -9.36 15.92 0.03
CA GLY A 130 -10.33 17.01 -0.15
C GLY A 130 -11.74 16.74 0.39
N ASN A 131 -11.98 15.62 1.06
CA ASN A 131 -13.28 15.24 1.61
C ASN A 131 -13.25 15.24 3.17
N PRO A 132 -14.41 15.28 3.86
CA PRO A 132 -14.45 15.33 5.33
C PRO A 132 -13.81 14.13 6.04
N TRP A 133 -13.68 13.00 5.35
CA TRP A 133 -13.10 11.76 5.87
C TRP A 133 -11.63 11.58 5.47
N GLU A 134 -10.95 12.66 5.08
CA GLU A 134 -9.54 12.66 4.71
C GLU A 134 -8.67 12.00 5.78
N VAL A 135 -7.69 11.21 5.32
CA VAL A 135 -6.73 10.56 6.22
C VAL A 135 -5.98 11.61 7.04
N LYS A 136 -6.04 11.47 8.36
CA LYS A 136 -5.35 12.35 9.31
C LYS A 136 -3.85 12.29 9.08
N ARG A 137 -3.27 13.37 8.52
CA ARG A 137 -1.86 13.57 8.13
C ARG A 137 -1.51 13.09 6.72
N LEU A 138 -2.17 13.64 5.70
CA LEU A 138 -1.66 13.55 4.34
C LEU A 138 -0.21 14.03 4.26
N HIS A 139 0.58 13.36 3.42
CA HIS A 139 1.95 13.77 3.17
C HIS A 139 1.95 15.11 2.46
N LYS A 140 2.79 16.01 2.96
CA LYS A 140 2.94 17.34 2.39
C LYS A 140 3.70 17.26 1.08
N PHE A 141 3.35 18.13 0.15
CA PHE A 141 4.18 18.36 -1.02
C PHE A 141 5.60 18.78 -0.61
N PRO A 142 6.62 18.36 -1.36
CA PRO A 142 8.00 18.75 -1.09
C PRO A 142 8.15 20.27 -1.18
N SER A 143 9.07 20.82 -0.39
CA SER A 143 9.39 22.25 -0.36
C SER A 143 9.79 22.82 -1.73
N TYR A 144 10.23 21.96 -2.66
CA TYR A 144 10.46 22.26 -4.07
C TYR A 144 9.34 23.11 -4.71
N TYR A 145 8.08 22.81 -4.43
CA TYR A 145 6.95 23.53 -5.07
C TYR A 145 6.66 24.91 -4.47
N LYS A 146 7.33 25.30 -3.37
CA LYS A 146 7.19 26.60 -2.68
C LYS A 146 5.74 26.99 -2.30
N GLY A 147 4.80 26.06 -2.34
CA GLY A 147 3.38 26.29 -2.07
C GLY A 147 2.58 24.99 -2.02
N PRO A 148 1.31 25.06 -1.56
CA PRO A 148 0.47 23.87 -1.35
C PRO A 148 -0.07 23.28 -2.66
N LYS A 149 -0.09 24.07 -3.75
CA LYS A 149 -0.62 23.66 -5.05
C LYS A 149 0.47 23.77 -6.13
N PRO A 150 1.11 22.65 -6.52
CA PRO A 150 2.10 22.63 -7.59
C PRO A 150 1.54 23.14 -8.92
N SER A 151 2.36 23.85 -9.70
CA SER A 151 2.00 24.16 -11.09
C SER A 151 1.93 22.87 -11.91
N ARG A 152 1.05 22.85 -12.93
CA ARG A 152 0.74 21.65 -13.72
C ARG A 152 1.97 21.06 -14.39
N SER A 153 2.77 21.89 -15.06
CA SER A 153 3.99 21.46 -15.75
C SER A 153 5.05 20.95 -14.76
N ALA A 154 5.35 21.71 -13.71
CA ALA A 154 6.34 21.30 -12.70
C ALA A 154 5.93 20.00 -12.00
N TYR A 155 4.63 19.82 -11.75
CA TYR A 155 4.09 18.59 -11.19
C TYR A 155 4.34 17.40 -12.13
N ILE A 156 3.88 17.48 -13.37
CA ILE A 156 4.00 16.40 -14.36
C ILE A 156 5.47 16.04 -14.60
N THR A 157 6.34 17.05 -14.81
CA THR A 157 7.78 16.82 -15.01
C THR A 157 8.38 16.08 -13.83
N ARG A 158 8.08 16.49 -12.58
CA ARG A 158 8.59 15.78 -11.39
C ARG A 158 8.06 14.35 -11.30
N GLN A 159 6.79 14.11 -11.64
CA GLN A 159 6.22 12.76 -11.62
C GLN A 159 6.91 11.84 -12.64
N VAL A 160 7.10 12.32 -13.88
CA VAL A 160 7.76 11.56 -14.96
C VAL A 160 9.20 11.23 -14.60
N LEU A 161 9.97 12.20 -14.10
CA LEU A 161 11.37 12.01 -13.74
C LEU A 161 11.56 10.99 -12.61
N ILE A 162 10.73 11.05 -11.57
CA ILE A 162 10.80 10.07 -10.47
C ILE A 162 10.32 8.70 -10.94
N MET A 163 9.26 8.63 -11.75
CA MET A 163 8.77 7.37 -12.29
C MET A 163 9.82 6.68 -13.19
N ALA A 164 10.56 7.44 -14.00
CA ALA A 164 11.66 6.93 -14.81
C ALA A 164 12.81 6.38 -13.94
N TRP A 165 13.15 7.08 -12.85
CA TRP A 165 14.15 6.59 -11.89
C TRP A 165 13.70 5.31 -11.18
N GLN A 166 12.43 5.25 -10.76
CA GLN A 166 11.83 4.06 -10.13
C GLN A 166 11.79 2.88 -11.07
N TYR A 167 11.52 3.12 -12.36
CA TYR A 167 11.59 2.10 -13.40
C TYR A 167 13.00 1.50 -13.49
N LEU A 168 14.04 2.35 -13.55
CA LEU A 168 15.43 1.89 -13.59
C LEU A 168 15.80 1.08 -12.35
N LEU A 169 15.35 1.49 -11.16
CA LEU A 169 15.55 0.73 -9.92
C LEU A 169 14.92 -0.66 -10.02
N LEU A 170 13.67 -0.76 -10.49
CA LEU A 170 12.99 -2.05 -10.65
C LEU A 170 13.66 -2.95 -11.67
N ASP A 171 14.17 -2.37 -12.76
CA ASP A 171 14.92 -3.10 -13.78
C ASP A 171 16.23 -3.66 -13.21
N ILE A 172 16.96 -2.87 -12.42
CA ILE A 172 18.19 -3.33 -11.74
C ILE A 172 17.88 -4.47 -10.76
N ILE A 173 16.82 -4.34 -9.95
CA ILE A 173 16.40 -5.38 -9.01
C ILE A 173 16.02 -6.66 -9.74
N TYR A 174 15.27 -6.54 -10.84
CA TYR A 174 14.87 -7.69 -11.65
C TYR A 174 16.08 -8.39 -12.26
N MET A 175 16.99 -7.66 -12.91
CA MET A 175 18.20 -8.25 -13.51
C MET A 175 19.11 -8.89 -12.45
N SER A 176 19.25 -8.26 -11.28
CA SER A 176 20.00 -8.85 -10.15
C SER A 176 19.36 -10.16 -9.67
N SER A 177 18.02 -10.25 -9.71
CA SER A 177 17.31 -11.49 -9.34
C SER A 177 17.49 -12.61 -10.35
N LEU A 178 17.69 -12.30 -11.63
CA LEU A 178 18.01 -13.29 -12.68
C LEU A 178 19.44 -13.83 -12.54
N GLU A 179 20.38 -13.01 -12.08
CA GLU A 179 21.76 -13.43 -11.82
C GLU A 179 21.92 -14.22 -10.51
N THR A 180 20.90 -14.22 -9.64
CA THR A 180 20.95 -14.97 -8.38
C THR A 180 20.74 -16.47 -8.63
N PRO A 181 21.69 -17.35 -8.27
CA PRO A 181 21.53 -18.79 -8.42
C PRO A 181 20.32 -19.33 -7.64
N PRO A 182 19.51 -20.25 -8.19
CA PRO A 182 18.36 -20.84 -7.48
C PRO A 182 18.74 -21.51 -6.16
N GLU A 183 19.93 -22.10 -6.09
CA GLU A 183 20.51 -22.72 -4.90
C GLU A 183 20.73 -21.71 -3.77
N ASP A 184 21.11 -20.47 -4.07
CA ASP A 184 21.24 -19.41 -3.07
C ASP A 184 19.88 -18.98 -2.54
N ALA A 185 18.88 -18.84 -3.42
CA ALA A 185 17.52 -18.54 -2.99
C ALA A 185 16.96 -19.65 -2.07
N GLN A 186 17.21 -20.92 -2.39
CA GLN A 186 16.80 -22.06 -1.56
C GLN A 186 17.58 -22.12 -0.23
N ARG A 187 18.89 -21.86 -0.25
CA ARG A 187 19.74 -21.88 0.95
C ARG A 187 19.41 -20.76 1.94
N LEU A 188 19.08 -19.58 1.41
CA LEU A 188 18.77 -18.39 2.21
C LEU A 188 17.30 -18.34 2.66
N PHE A 189 16.36 -18.81 1.83
CA PHE A 189 14.92 -18.64 2.04
C PHE A 189 14.11 -19.92 1.92
N GLY A 190 14.73 -21.09 1.89
CA GLY A 190 14.03 -22.37 1.71
C GLY A 190 13.01 -22.70 2.81
N PRO A 191 12.13 -23.68 2.58
CA PRO A 191 11.09 -24.05 3.55
C PRO A 191 11.66 -24.41 4.92
N GLY A 192 11.06 -23.89 5.98
CA GLY A 192 11.49 -24.11 7.36
C GLY A 192 12.55 -23.12 7.85
N THR A 193 13.10 -22.29 6.95
CA THR A 193 14.03 -21.22 7.36
C THR A 193 13.31 -20.02 7.97
N GLU A 194 12.02 -19.83 7.71
CA GLU A 194 11.26 -18.62 8.06
C GLU A 194 11.31 -18.31 9.57
N PHE A 195 11.30 -19.36 10.40
CA PHE A 195 11.35 -19.27 11.86
C PHE A 195 12.69 -19.72 12.46
N ASN A 196 13.68 -20.05 11.63
CA ASN A 196 15.00 -20.46 12.11
C ASN A 196 15.82 -19.21 12.50
N TYR A 197 15.88 -18.91 13.79
CA TYR A 197 16.66 -17.78 14.32
C TYR A 197 17.94 -18.23 15.01
N LEU A 198 17.84 -19.22 15.89
CA LEU A 198 18.95 -19.65 16.74
C LEU A 198 19.98 -20.47 15.96
N ASN A 199 19.54 -21.22 14.95
CA ASN A 199 20.41 -22.07 14.13
C ASN A 199 20.67 -21.44 12.74
N ALA A 200 20.39 -20.15 12.56
CA ALA A 200 20.66 -19.47 11.30
C ALA A 200 22.15 -19.14 11.17
N THR A 201 22.72 -19.43 10.00
CA THR A 201 24.13 -19.09 9.70
C THR A 201 24.30 -17.58 9.54
N ALA A 202 25.54 -17.09 9.66
CA ALA A 202 25.85 -15.68 9.41
C ALA A 202 25.43 -15.23 7.99
N GLU A 203 25.53 -16.15 7.03
CA GLU A 203 25.11 -15.93 5.66
C GLU A 203 23.59 -15.82 5.52
N GLN A 204 22.83 -16.67 6.22
CA GLN A 204 21.37 -16.55 6.28
C GLN A 204 20.94 -15.24 6.95
N TRP A 205 21.62 -14.81 8.02
CA TRP A 205 21.38 -13.50 8.61
C TRP A 205 21.70 -12.36 7.64
N GLY A 206 22.80 -12.45 6.90
CA GLY A 206 23.14 -11.50 5.83
C GLY A 206 22.07 -11.43 4.75
N GLY A 207 21.61 -12.59 4.27
CA GLY A 207 20.52 -12.70 3.30
C GLY A 207 19.21 -12.07 3.81
N ARG A 208 18.86 -12.25 5.08
CA ARG A 208 17.66 -11.61 5.68
C ARG A 208 17.76 -10.10 5.72
N VAL A 209 18.93 -9.54 6.03
CA VAL A 209 19.17 -8.10 6.02
C VAL A 209 19.14 -7.56 4.58
N ALA A 210 19.71 -8.27 3.62
CA ALA A 210 19.70 -7.88 2.22
C ALA A 210 18.28 -7.95 1.61
N VAL A 211 17.53 -9.00 1.90
CA VAL A 211 16.22 -9.24 1.27
C VAL A 211 15.06 -8.60 2.01
N GLY A 212 15.10 -8.42 3.33
CA GLY A 212 13.99 -7.82 4.07
C GLY A 212 13.80 -6.33 3.76
N PRO A 213 14.63 -5.43 4.33
CA PRO A 213 14.53 -3.99 4.07
C PRO A 213 14.82 -3.56 2.62
N VAL A 214 15.81 -4.16 1.94
CA VAL A 214 16.30 -3.65 0.65
C VAL A 214 15.65 -4.35 -0.54
N ALA A 215 15.76 -5.67 -0.68
CA ALA A 215 15.20 -6.38 -1.83
C ALA A 215 13.69 -6.71 -1.72
N GLY A 216 13.05 -6.41 -0.58
CA GLY A 216 11.62 -6.64 -0.34
C GLY A 216 10.83 -5.34 -0.30
N LEU A 217 11.10 -4.49 0.70
CA LEU A 217 10.32 -3.27 0.92
C LEU A 217 10.57 -2.18 -0.13
N ALA A 218 11.79 -2.05 -0.67
CA ALA A 218 12.08 -1.07 -1.72
C ALA A 218 11.33 -1.37 -3.03
N PRO A 219 11.40 -2.58 -3.63
CA PRO A 219 10.62 -2.89 -4.82
C PRO A 219 9.12 -2.82 -4.55
N ALA A 220 8.64 -3.25 -3.38
CA ALA A 220 7.22 -3.11 -3.01
C ALA A 220 6.78 -1.63 -3.00
N ARG A 221 7.58 -0.73 -2.39
CA ARG A 221 7.30 0.71 -2.36
C ARG A 221 7.16 1.28 -3.77
N VAL A 222 8.15 1.08 -4.62
CA VAL A 222 8.16 1.70 -5.96
C VAL A 222 7.12 1.07 -6.89
N SER A 223 6.83 -0.22 -6.74
CA SER A 223 5.78 -0.90 -7.52
C SER A 223 4.38 -0.37 -7.18
N ILE A 224 4.17 0.11 -5.96
CA ILE A 224 2.93 0.79 -5.55
C ILE A 224 2.93 2.25 -6.04
N ASP A 225 4.07 2.93 -5.99
CA ASP A 225 4.19 4.36 -6.33
C ASP A 225 4.08 4.62 -7.83
N ILE A 226 4.65 3.76 -8.70
CA ILE A 226 4.62 3.95 -10.16
C ILE A 226 3.18 4.08 -10.71
N PRO A 227 2.24 3.16 -10.43
CA PRO A 227 0.84 3.30 -10.88
C PRO A 227 0.20 4.59 -10.36
N TYR A 228 0.43 4.94 -9.09
CA TYR A 228 -0.07 6.18 -8.50
C TYR A 228 0.41 7.42 -9.28
N ARG A 229 1.71 7.47 -9.63
CA ARG A 229 2.28 8.56 -10.44
C ARG A 229 1.68 8.57 -11.84
N GLY A 230 1.60 7.41 -12.50
CA GLY A 230 1.01 7.27 -13.83
C GLY A 230 -0.43 7.78 -13.88
N PHE A 231 -1.28 7.34 -12.95
CA PHE A 231 -2.66 7.82 -12.84
C PHE A 231 -2.74 9.32 -12.54
N SER A 232 -1.83 9.85 -11.70
CA SER A 232 -1.78 11.29 -11.43
C SER A 232 -1.42 12.11 -12.67
N ILE A 233 -0.45 11.64 -13.47
CA ILE A 233 -0.02 12.29 -14.71
C ILE A 233 -1.19 12.33 -15.69
N LEU A 234 -1.81 11.17 -15.95
CA LEU A 234 -2.94 11.06 -16.88
C LEU A 234 -4.13 11.91 -16.43
N SER A 235 -4.50 11.84 -15.16
CA SER A 235 -5.66 12.58 -14.64
C SER A 235 -5.45 14.10 -14.68
N VAL A 236 -4.23 14.58 -14.42
CA VAL A 236 -3.89 16.01 -14.49
C VAL A 236 -3.73 16.47 -15.95
N LEU A 237 -3.20 15.62 -16.85
CA LEU A 237 -3.11 15.90 -18.29
C LEU A 237 -4.49 15.98 -18.97
N LEU A 238 -5.43 15.15 -18.54
CA LEU A 238 -6.80 15.15 -19.06
C LEU A 238 -7.71 16.20 -18.38
N GLY A 239 -7.22 16.91 -17.35
CA GLY A 239 -8.00 17.92 -16.64
C GLY A 239 -9.10 17.33 -15.73
N ILE A 240 -9.06 16.03 -15.44
CA ILE A 240 -10.03 15.34 -14.59
C ILE A 240 -9.85 15.76 -13.12
N THR A 241 -8.61 16.02 -12.71
CA THR A 241 -8.25 16.39 -11.34
C THR A 241 -7.15 17.45 -11.35
N SER A 242 -7.07 18.23 -10.26
CA SER A 242 -5.98 19.18 -10.04
C SER A 242 -4.81 18.55 -9.30
N THR A 243 -3.64 19.20 -9.36
CA THR A 243 -2.38 18.70 -8.76
C THR A 243 -2.48 18.51 -7.24
N ASP A 244 -3.25 19.34 -6.54
CA ASP A 244 -3.47 19.27 -5.09
C ASP A 244 -4.29 18.03 -4.66
N GLN A 245 -4.99 17.38 -5.59
CA GLN A 245 -5.70 16.12 -5.32
C GLN A 245 -4.78 14.89 -5.33
N TRP A 246 -3.50 15.08 -5.67
CA TRP A 246 -2.49 14.02 -5.71
C TRP A 246 -1.32 14.29 -4.75
N PRO A 247 -1.59 14.39 -3.43
CA PRO A 247 -0.52 14.51 -2.43
C PRO A 247 0.35 13.24 -2.47
N PRO A 248 1.66 13.36 -2.19
CA PRO A 248 2.58 12.21 -2.21
C PRO A 248 2.00 10.98 -1.52
N LEU A 249 2.18 9.80 -2.14
CA LEU A 249 1.62 8.58 -1.61
C LEU A 249 2.40 8.06 -0.39
N PHE A 250 3.72 8.22 -0.43
CA PHE A 250 4.66 7.91 0.64
C PHE A 250 5.17 9.18 1.30
N GLY A 251 5.47 9.09 2.60
CA GLY A 251 6.12 10.14 3.37
C GLY A 251 7.64 10.06 3.30
N SER A 252 8.31 10.78 4.19
CA SER A 252 9.78 10.81 4.25
C SER A 252 10.33 9.60 5.01
N MET A 253 11.36 8.95 4.47
CA MET A 253 12.06 7.86 5.15
C MET A 253 12.76 8.34 6.44
N TRP A 254 13.02 9.65 6.55
CA TRP A 254 13.59 10.28 7.73
C TRP A 254 12.67 10.22 8.97
N ASP A 255 11.39 9.92 8.77
CA ASP A 255 10.39 9.76 9.83
C ASP A 255 10.09 8.28 10.14
N ALA A 256 10.79 7.34 9.50
CA ALA A 256 10.57 5.90 9.60
C ALA A 256 11.40 5.21 10.71
N TYR A 257 11.73 5.92 11.79
CA TYR A 257 12.54 5.42 12.92
C TYR A 257 11.70 4.79 14.06
N THR A 258 10.42 4.53 13.81
CA THR A 258 9.53 3.77 14.73
C THR A 258 8.67 2.86 13.86
N ILE A 259 8.24 1.69 14.36
CA ILE A 259 7.36 0.80 13.60
C ILE A 259 6.03 1.51 13.31
N ARG A 260 5.50 2.24 14.30
CA ARG A 260 4.31 3.07 14.10
C ARG A 260 4.55 4.17 13.05
N GLY A 261 5.72 4.82 13.09
CA GLY A 261 6.11 5.86 12.13
C GLY A 261 6.27 5.32 10.71
N PHE A 262 6.91 4.15 10.57
CA PHE A 262 7.09 3.45 9.31
C PHE A 262 5.73 3.25 8.62
N TRP A 263 4.76 2.62 9.28
CA TRP A 263 3.48 2.28 8.65
C TRP A 263 2.48 3.43 8.51
N ASN A 264 2.50 4.43 9.41
CA ASN A 264 1.50 5.50 9.41
C ASN A 264 2.02 6.84 8.85
N THR A 265 3.34 7.03 8.76
CA THR A 265 3.96 8.29 8.32
C THR A 265 4.82 8.12 7.07
N PHE A 266 5.51 7.00 6.89
CA PHE A 266 6.33 6.76 5.70
C PHE A 266 5.61 5.94 4.62
N TRP A 267 5.03 4.81 4.99
CA TRP A 267 4.36 3.89 4.08
C TRP A 267 3.08 4.47 3.46
N HIS A 268 2.60 3.86 2.37
CA HIS A 268 1.45 4.38 1.63
C HIS A 268 0.17 4.42 2.47
N GLN A 269 -0.66 5.44 2.23
CA GLN A 269 -1.83 5.74 3.06
C GLN A 269 -3.16 5.18 2.51
N ASP A 270 -3.17 4.52 1.35
CA ASP A 270 -4.39 4.05 0.68
C ASP A 270 -5.20 3.06 1.53
N CYS A 271 -4.53 2.24 2.34
CA CYS A 271 -5.20 1.30 3.23
C CYS A 271 -5.83 1.98 4.47
N LEU A 272 -5.39 3.19 4.83
CA LEU A 272 -5.64 3.71 6.18
C LEU A 272 -7.12 3.96 6.44
N TRP A 273 -7.85 4.54 5.50
CA TRP A 273 -9.26 4.83 5.73
C TRP A 273 -10.15 3.58 5.82
N PRO A 274 -10.16 2.65 4.84
CA PRO A 274 -10.99 1.45 4.94
C PRO A 274 -10.62 0.58 6.13
N MET A 275 -9.32 0.37 6.40
CA MET A 275 -8.89 -0.49 7.51
C MET A 275 -9.18 0.13 8.88
N LYS A 276 -8.96 1.45 9.05
CA LYS A 276 -9.31 2.14 10.30
C LYS A 276 -10.82 2.15 10.50
N SER A 277 -11.61 2.32 9.44
CA SER A 277 -13.08 2.28 9.51
C SER A 277 -13.56 0.91 10.01
N LEU A 278 -13.03 -0.18 9.45
CA LEU A 278 -13.32 -1.54 9.89
C LEU A 278 -12.93 -1.77 11.35
N SER A 279 -11.72 -1.39 11.75
CA SER A 279 -11.26 -1.56 13.13
C SER A 279 -12.11 -0.80 14.14
N ASN A 280 -12.47 0.45 13.82
CA ASN A 280 -13.32 1.28 14.67
C ASN A 280 -14.72 0.68 14.80
N TYR A 281 -15.28 0.17 13.69
CA TYR A 281 -16.59 -0.48 13.70
C TYR A 281 -16.59 -1.71 14.62
N ILE A 282 -15.58 -2.58 14.49
CA ILE A 282 -15.46 -3.76 15.35
C ILE A 282 -15.27 -3.34 16.82
N CYS A 283 -14.32 -2.45 17.11
CA CYS A 283 -14.00 -2.09 18.49
C CYS A 283 -15.13 -1.31 19.18
N ARG A 284 -15.83 -0.43 18.46
CA ARG A 284 -16.78 0.52 19.05
C ARG A 284 -18.22 0.09 18.86
N ASP A 285 -18.60 -0.21 17.62
CA ASP A 285 -20.00 -0.47 17.30
C ASP A 285 -20.40 -1.92 17.63
N LEU A 286 -19.47 -2.88 17.47
CA LEU A 286 -19.73 -4.30 17.82
C LEU A 286 -19.36 -4.64 19.26
N LEU A 287 -18.16 -4.25 19.71
CA LEU A 287 -17.66 -4.62 21.04
C LEU A 287 -17.95 -3.59 22.14
N GLY A 288 -18.40 -2.38 21.78
CA GLY A 288 -18.74 -1.35 22.77
C GLY A 288 -17.57 -0.86 23.63
N LEU A 289 -16.33 -0.95 23.14
CA LEU A 289 -15.16 -0.61 23.97
C LEU A 289 -15.12 0.89 24.32
N PRO A 290 -14.82 1.25 25.58
CA PRO A 290 -14.78 2.64 26.02
C PRO A 290 -13.60 3.39 25.39
N ARG A 291 -13.76 4.71 25.23
CA ARG A 291 -12.75 5.58 24.62
C ARG A 291 -12.45 6.82 25.48
N PRO A 292 -11.16 7.13 25.74
CA PRO A 292 -9.97 6.35 25.39
C PRO A 292 -9.79 5.13 26.32
N SER A 293 -9.41 3.97 25.76
CA SER A 293 -8.96 2.83 26.57
C SER A 293 -7.77 2.12 25.95
N PHE A 294 -6.98 1.46 26.80
CA PHE A 294 -5.80 0.69 26.38
C PHE A 294 -6.18 -0.46 25.44
N ILE A 295 -7.24 -1.19 25.78
CA ILE A 295 -7.75 -2.32 24.99
C ILE A 295 -8.22 -1.84 23.61
N GLU A 296 -9.02 -0.76 23.56
CA GLU A 296 -9.48 -0.18 22.27
C GLU A 296 -8.29 0.19 21.38
N ARG A 297 -7.26 0.84 21.94
CA ARG A 297 -6.09 1.27 21.16
C ARG A 297 -5.37 0.09 20.48
N TYR A 298 -5.00 -0.94 21.23
CA TYR A 298 -4.20 -2.03 20.68
C TYR A 298 -5.02 -3.04 19.90
N LEU A 299 -6.29 -3.24 20.25
CA LEU A 299 -7.18 -4.08 19.43
C LEU A 299 -7.44 -3.44 18.07
N ASN A 300 -7.62 -2.11 17.99
CA ASN A 300 -7.71 -1.42 16.69
C ASN A 300 -6.44 -1.64 15.86
N ILE A 301 -5.25 -1.50 16.46
CA ILE A 301 -3.97 -1.70 15.77
C ILE A 301 -3.87 -3.14 15.23
N LEU A 302 -4.16 -4.13 16.09
CA LEU A 302 -4.14 -5.54 15.71
C LEU A 302 -5.11 -5.83 14.55
N ILE A 303 -6.35 -5.35 14.63
CA ILE A 303 -7.36 -5.55 13.58
C ILE A 303 -6.91 -4.92 12.25
N VAL A 304 -6.36 -3.69 12.27
CA VAL A 304 -5.87 -3.03 11.06
C VAL A 304 -4.79 -3.87 10.38
N PHE A 305 -3.82 -4.37 11.15
CA PHE A 305 -2.74 -5.19 10.59
C PHE A 305 -3.23 -6.55 10.13
N LEU A 306 -4.08 -7.25 10.90
CA LEU A 306 -4.64 -8.53 10.47
C LEU A 306 -5.53 -8.41 9.22
N ALA A 307 -6.31 -7.33 9.10
CA ALA A 307 -7.08 -7.06 7.90
C ALA A 307 -6.17 -6.82 6.69
N SER A 308 -5.05 -6.10 6.88
CA SER A 308 -4.02 -5.94 5.84
C SER A 308 -3.36 -7.29 5.50
N GLY A 309 -3.07 -8.14 6.48
CA GLY A 309 -2.52 -9.47 6.25
C GLY A 309 -3.47 -10.41 5.51
N ALA A 310 -4.78 -10.35 5.81
CA ALA A 310 -5.79 -11.10 5.08
C ALA A 310 -5.90 -10.64 3.61
N MET A 311 -5.76 -9.34 3.36
CA MET A 311 -5.71 -8.78 2.01
C MET A 311 -4.49 -9.30 1.24
N HIS A 312 -3.29 -9.23 1.80
CA HIS A 312 -2.07 -9.77 1.17
C HIS A 312 -2.17 -11.28 0.95
N LEU A 313 -2.63 -12.03 1.95
CA LEU A 313 -2.84 -13.47 1.80
C LEU A 313 -3.79 -13.79 0.65
N THR A 314 -4.86 -13.00 0.47
CA THR A 314 -5.77 -13.18 -0.67
C THR A 314 -5.03 -12.98 -1.99
N ILE A 315 -4.21 -11.94 -2.11
CA ILE A 315 -3.40 -11.69 -3.31
C ILE A 315 -2.43 -12.86 -3.56
N ASP A 316 -1.73 -13.32 -2.53
CA ASP A 316 -0.77 -14.41 -2.60
C ASP A 316 -1.42 -15.72 -3.08
N LEU A 317 -2.63 -16.04 -2.59
CA LEU A 317 -3.38 -17.23 -2.97
C LEU A 317 -3.77 -17.27 -4.45
N PHE A 318 -3.94 -16.10 -5.10
CA PHE A 318 -4.21 -16.04 -6.53
C PHE A 318 -2.93 -15.87 -7.36
N SER A 319 -1.87 -15.31 -6.78
CA SER A 319 -0.63 -15.03 -7.50
C SER A 319 0.31 -16.23 -7.55
N TYR A 320 0.50 -16.95 -6.43
CA TYR A 320 1.49 -18.03 -6.35
C TYR A 320 1.11 -19.19 -5.41
N LYS A 321 -0.01 -19.09 -4.67
CA LYS A 321 -0.56 -20.17 -3.83
C LYS A 321 0.43 -20.68 -2.78
N PRO A 322 0.78 -19.87 -1.76
CA PRO A 322 1.72 -20.28 -0.72
C PRO A 322 1.25 -21.55 0.00
N PRO A 323 2.17 -22.41 0.45
CA PRO A 323 1.85 -23.67 1.12
C PRO A 323 1.18 -23.47 2.49
N SER A 324 1.43 -22.33 3.14
CA SER A 324 0.83 -21.99 4.43
C SER A 324 0.38 -20.53 4.48
N LYS A 325 -0.74 -20.31 5.16
CA LYS A 325 -1.33 -18.98 5.41
C LYS A 325 -0.74 -18.30 6.64
N ALA A 326 -0.23 -19.09 7.58
CA ALA A 326 0.19 -18.62 8.90
C ALA A 326 1.35 -17.61 8.86
N PRO A 327 2.40 -17.79 8.03
CA PRO A 327 3.53 -16.86 7.99
C PRO A 327 3.14 -15.43 7.59
N THR A 328 2.31 -15.25 6.55
CA THR A 328 1.79 -13.93 6.15
C THR A 328 1.01 -13.27 7.29
N LEU A 329 0.06 -13.98 7.91
CA LEU A 329 -0.73 -13.43 9.02
C LEU A 329 0.13 -13.11 10.25
N ALA A 330 1.14 -13.94 10.55
CA ALA A 330 2.08 -13.71 11.62
C ALA A 330 2.92 -12.44 11.36
N PHE A 331 3.39 -12.22 10.13
CA PHE A 331 4.16 -11.02 9.76
C PHE A 331 3.36 -9.75 10.06
N PHE A 332 2.15 -9.63 9.51
CA PHE A 332 1.33 -8.46 9.72
C PHE A 332 0.90 -8.33 11.20
N GLY A 333 0.44 -9.42 11.81
CA GLY A 333 0.02 -9.41 13.23
C GLY A 333 1.15 -8.99 14.18
N SER A 334 2.40 -9.35 13.88
CA SER A 334 3.56 -8.98 14.69
C SER A 334 3.78 -7.46 14.78
N MET A 335 3.34 -6.68 13.80
CA MET A 335 3.48 -5.22 13.83
C MET A 335 2.72 -4.60 15.00
N ALA A 336 1.60 -5.19 15.42
CA ALA A 336 0.88 -4.77 16.62
C ALA A 336 1.72 -4.99 17.89
N LEU A 337 2.36 -6.15 18.00
CA LEU A 337 3.27 -6.48 19.11
C LEU A 337 4.49 -5.54 19.12
N ALA A 338 5.09 -5.30 17.96
CA ALA A 338 6.22 -4.39 17.81
C ALA A 338 5.88 -2.99 18.33
N ILE A 339 4.69 -2.49 17.97
CA ILE A 339 4.19 -1.19 18.40
C ILE A 339 3.88 -1.17 19.90
N MET A 340 3.38 -2.27 20.48
CA MET A 340 3.18 -2.38 21.94
C MET A 340 4.50 -2.31 22.70
N LEU A 341 5.53 -3.04 22.24
CA LEU A 341 6.88 -3.01 22.82
C LEU A 341 7.50 -1.62 22.69
N GLU A 342 7.40 -1.01 21.51
CA GLU A 342 7.85 0.35 21.23
C GLU A 342 7.17 1.38 22.14
N ASP A 343 5.84 1.32 22.27
CA ASP A 343 5.07 2.21 23.15
C ASP A 343 5.48 2.04 24.63
N ALA A 344 5.74 0.80 25.08
CA ALA A 344 6.16 0.49 26.44
C ALA A 344 7.57 1.02 26.76
N VAL A 345 8.54 0.80 25.86
CA VAL A 345 9.91 1.34 26.00
C VAL A 345 9.87 2.86 26.00
N GLN A 346 9.13 3.47 25.07
CA GLN A 346 9.00 4.93 25.04
C GLN A 346 8.33 5.46 26.32
N ASP A 347 7.37 4.75 26.90
CA ASP A 347 6.75 5.15 28.17
C ASP A 347 7.71 5.03 29.35
N LEU A 348 8.48 3.95 29.42
CA LEU A 348 9.52 3.77 30.43
C LEU A 348 10.60 4.87 30.33
N CYS A 349 11.09 5.16 29.13
CA CYS A 349 12.04 6.24 28.90
C CYS A 349 11.48 7.60 29.33
N ARG A 350 10.21 7.89 29.05
CA ARG A 350 9.55 9.13 29.52
C ARG A 350 9.50 9.21 31.04
N ARG A 351 9.18 8.09 31.72
CA ARG A 351 9.12 8.03 33.18
C ARG A 351 10.50 8.22 33.84
N ILE A 352 11.55 7.66 33.23
CA ILE A 352 12.93 7.76 33.75
C ILE A 352 13.52 9.16 33.48
N THR A 353 13.36 9.68 32.27
CA THR A 353 13.99 10.95 31.87
C THR A 353 13.18 12.20 32.21
N GLY A 354 11.87 12.05 32.46
CA GLY A 354 10.93 13.16 32.63
C GLY A 354 10.63 13.95 31.34
N VAL A 355 11.23 13.59 30.20
CA VAL A 355 11.08 14.32 28.94
C VAL A 355 9.93 13.73 28.13
N ASP A 356 8.85 14.49 27.96
CA ASP A 356 7.74 14.11 27.09
C ASP A 356 7.95 14.57 25.65
N THR A 357 8.53 13.70 24.84
CA THR A 357 8.77 13.90 23.40
C THR A 357 7.49 14.00 22.56
N ARG A 358 6.29 13.81 23.14
CA ARG A 358 5.01 14.05 22.45
C ARG A 358 4.64 15.53 22.40
N LYS A 359 5.27 16.38 23.24
CA LYS A 359 5.07 17.83 23.21
C LYS A 359 5.71 18.40 21.94
N LYS A 360 4.97 19.26 21.23
CA LYS A 360 5.37 19.81 19.93
C LYS A 360 6.73 20.52 19.93
N ASP A 361 7.16 21.04 21.07
CA ASP A 361 8.36 21.88 21.20
C ASP A 361 9.63 21.09 21.52
N VAL A 362 9.53 19.78 21.76
CA VAL A 362 10.69 18.93 22.08
C VAL A 362 11.24 18.30 20.81
N LYS A 363 12.42 18.74 20.36
CA LYS A 363 13.14 18.07 19.28
C LYS A 363 13.61 16.70 19.74
N VAL A 364 13.21 15.65 19.04
CA VAL A 364 13.71 14.29 19.28
C VAL A 364 15.22 14.26 18.99
N PRO A 365 16.07 13.91 19.98
CA PRO A 365 17.51 13.84 19.77
C PRO A 365 17.90 12.85 18.66
N LEU A 366 18.99 13.12 17.95
CA LEU A 366 19.44 12.27 16.84
C LEU A 366 19.66 10.82 17.27
N TRP A 367 20.24 10.59 18.45
CA TRP A 367 20.49 9.24 18.96
C TRP A 367 19.20 8.43 19.17
N HIS A 368 18.08 9.07 19.54
CA HIS A 368 16.79 8.38 19.66
C HIS A 368 16.32 7.89 18.28
N ARG A 369 16.55 8.69 17.23
CA ARG A 369 16.24 8.27 15.85
C ARG A 369 17.14 7.11 15.42
N LEU A 370 18.43 7.15 15.74
CA LEU A 370 19.36 6.06 15.42
C LEU A 370 18.95 4.75 16.11
N VAL A 371 18.65 4.78 17.41
CA VAL A 371 18.13 3.62 18.15
C VAL A 371 16.81 3.13 17.54
N GLY A 372 15.93 4.07 17.16
CA GLY A 372 14.68 3.76 16.49
C GLY A 372 14.86 3.09 15.12
N TYR A 373 15.82 3.55 14.31
CA TYR A 373 16.16 2.90 13.05
C TYR A 373 16.70 1.49 13.25
N VAL A 374 17.60 1.29 14.22
CA VAL A 374 18.08 -0.04 14.58
C VAL A 374 16.90 -0.93 14.96
N TRP A 375 15.99 -0.45 15.81
CA TRP A 375 14.78 -1.18 16.18
C TRP A 375 13.92 -1.57 14.97
N VAL A 376 13.63 -0.62 14.08
CA VAL A 376 12.81 -0.88 12.88
C VAL A 376 13.49 -1.88 11.95
N ILE A 377 14.79 -1.69 11.67
CA ILE A 377 15.55 -2.59 10.80
C ILE A 377 15.59 -3.99 11.42
N THR A 378 15.93 -4.10 12.70
CA THR A 378 15.96 -5.39 13.40
C THR A 378 14.61 -6.10 13.34
N TRP A 379 13.51 -5.41 13.65
CA TRP A 379 12.17 -6.02 13.60
C TRP A 379 11.80 -6.48 12.19
N MET A 380 12.05 -5.65 11.18
CA MET A 380 11.78 -5.98 9.79
C MET A 380 12.65 -7.15 9.32
N THR A 381 13.93 -7.20 9.68
CA THR A 381 14.83 -8.31 9.36
C THR A 381 14.39 -9.61 10.03
N LEU A 382 13.93 -9.56 11.28
CA LEU A 382 13.43 -10.74 11.99
C LEU A 382 12.18 -11.32 11.32
N THR A 383 11.24 -10.44 10.94
CA THR A 383 9.91 -10.86 10.49
C THR A 383 9.78 -10.99 8.97
N ALA A 384 10.65 -10.35 8.18
CA ALA A 384 10.62 -10.39 6.71
C ALA A 384 10.55 -11.81 6.12
N PRO A 385 11.31 -12.81 6.60
CA PRO A 385 11.24 -14.16 6.06
C PRO A 385 9.84 -14.79 6.16
N TRP A 386 9.02 -14.41 7.14
CA TRP A 386 7.66 -14.92 7.28
C TRP A 386 6.78 -14.55 6.09
N TYR A 387 7.06 -13.43 5.43
CA TYR A 387 6.27 -12.98 4.29
C TYR A 387 6.99 -13.18 2.96
N LEU A 388 8.29 -12.86 2.92
CA LEU A 388 9.04 -12.77 1.66
C LEU A 388 9.70 -14.08 1.25
N ALA A 389 9.93 -15.04 2.16
CA ALA A 389 10.72 -16.23 1.84
C ALA A 389 10.11 -17.05 0.71
N HIS A 390 8.78 -17.24 0.72
CA HIS A 390 8.12 -18.00 -0.33
C HIS A 390 8.20 -17.28 -1.68
N ALA A 391 7.96 -15.96 -1.72
CA ALA A 391 8.09 -15.18 -2.95
C ALA A 391 9.55 -15.17 -3.47
N ALA A 392 10.53 -15.16 -2.58
CA ALA A 392 11.95 -15.22 -2.93
C ALA A 392 12.33 -16.54 -3.61
N GLN A 393 11.67 -17.66 -3.28
CA GLN A 393 11.89 -18.97 -3.90
C GLN A 393 11.26 -19.12 -5.29
N LEU A 394 10.34 -18.23 -5.69
CA LEU A 394 9.70 -18.33 -7.00
C LEU A 394 10.73 -18.13 -8.13
N PRO A 395 10.51 -18.69 -9.33
CA PRO A 395 11.43 -18.53 -10.44
C PRO A 395 11.62 -17.05 -10.80
N ALA A 396 12.86 -16.63 -11.05
CA ALA A 396 13.20 -15.22 -11.23
C ALA A 396 12.50 -14.60 -12.46
N GLU A 397 12.29 -15.39 -13.51
CA GLU A 397 11.55 -15.02 -14.72
C GLU A 397 10.09 -14.64 -14.45
N THR A 398 9.51 -15.06 -13.32
CA THR A 398 8.14 -14.69 -12.90
C THR A 398 8.09 -13.41 -12.06
N LYS A 399 9.26 -12.82 -11.75
CA LYS A 399 9.42 -11.62 -10.91
C LYS A 399 9.54 -10.31 -11.69
N TRP A 400 9.39 -10.35 -13.01
CA TRP A 400 9.60 -9.15 -13.83
C TRP A 400 8.65 -8.03 -13.44
N LEU A 401 9.21 -6.82 -13.29
CA LEU A 401 8.53 -5.63 -12.80
C LEU A 401 8.44 -4.52 -13.85
N VAL A 402 9.23 -4.66 -14.90
CA VAL A 402 9.29 -3.75 -16.04
C VAL A 402 9.13 -4.56 -17.33
N PRO A 403 8.33 -4.08 -18.31
CA PRO A 403 8.06 -4.83 -19.54
C PRO A 403 9.25 -4.84 -20.50
N PHE A 404 10.23 -3.96 -20.29
CA PHE A 404 11.42 -3.82 -21.11
C PHE A 404 12.62 -3.54 -20.19
N SER A 405 13.75 -4.17 -20.45
CA SER A 405 14.96 -3.96 -19.65
C SER A 405 15.92 -3.04 -20.41
N LEU A 406 16.21 -1.88 -19.82
CA LEU A 406 17.33 -1.02 -20.20
C LEU A 406 18.65 -1.60 -19.67
N VAL A 407 18.62 -2.19 -18.48
CA VAL A 407 19.79 -2.79 -17.82
C VAL A 407 20.38 -3.91 -18.66
N SER A 408 19.56 -4.72 -19.35
CA SER A 408 20.06 -5.75 -20.28
C SER A 408 20.86 -5.18 -21.46
N GLN A 409 20.68 -3.89 -21.80
CA GLN A 409 21.38 -3.22 -22.90
C GLN A 409 22.67 -2.55 -22.45
N ILE A 410 22.68 -1.95 -21.25
CA ILE A 410 23.81 -1.15 -20.76
C ILE A 410 24.65 -1.86 -19.68
N GLY A 411 24.16 -2.97 -19.13
CA GLY A 411 24.77 -3.73 -18.04
C GLY A 411 24.49 -3.14 -16.65
N LEU A 412 24.55 -4.00 -15.63
CA LEU A 412 24.31 -3.64 -14.22
C LEU A 412 25.23 -2.51 -13.70
N PRO A 413 26.56 -2.50 -13.97
CA PRO A 413 27.43 -1.44 -13.47
C PRO A 413 27.05 -0.04 -14.00
N ALA A 414 26.80 0.07 -15.31
CA ALA A 414 26.41 1.35 -15.92
C ALA A 414 25.03 1.80 -15.45
N ALA A 415 24.08 0.87 -15.35
CA ALA A 415 22.76 1.16 -14.81
C ALA A 415 22.82 1.62 -13.34
N GLY A 416 23.65 0.97 -12.51
CA GLY A 416 23.87 1.38 -11.12
C GLY A 416 24.46 2.78 -11.00
N ALA A 417 25.45 3.12 -11.84
CA ALA A 417 26.00 4.48 -11.90
C ALA A 417 24.94 5.51 -12.32
N LEU A 418 24.14 5.20 -13.35
CA LEU A 418 23.04 6.04 -13.81
C LEU A 418 22.00 6.25 -12.71
N LEU A 419 21.60 5.19 -12.02
CA LEU A 419 20.65 5.24 -10.91
C LEU A 419 21.16 6.14 -9.77
N GLY A 420 22.43 6.00 -9.40
CA GLY A 420 23.07 6.81 -8.35
C GLY A 420 23.14 8.28 -8.71
N VAL A 421 23.68 8.61 -9.89
CA VAL A 421 23.83 10.00 -10.36
C VAL A 421 22.47 10.66 -10.52
N SER A 422 21.53 10.02 -11.23
CA SER A 422 20.18 10.56 -11.41
C SER A 422 19.43 10.68 -10.08
N GLY A 423 19.61 9.75 -9.15
CA GLY A 423 19.04 9.82 -7.80
C GLY A 423 19.49 11.07 -7.03
N LEU A 424 20.80 11.37 -7.05
CA LEU A 424 21.33 12.59 -6.45
C LEU A 424 20.77 13.85 -7.11
N ILE A 425 20.70 13.87 -8.44
CA ILE A 425 20.11 14.99 -9.19
C ILE A 425 18.66 15.19 -8.78
N LEU A 426 17.84 14.14 -8.75
CA LEU A 426 16.43 14.25 -8.38
C LEU A 426 16.24 14.72 -6.94
N LYS A 427 17.05 14.22 -6.02
CA LYS A 427 17.02 14.63 -4.61
C LYS A 427 17.29 16.13 -4.45
N TYR A 428 18.35 16.64 -5.07
CA TYR A 428 18.78 18.03 -4.87
C TYR A 428 18.09 19.04 -5.79
N ALA A 429 17.73 18.66 -7.03
CA ALA A 429 17.12 19.56 -7.99
C ALA A 429 15.60 19.72 -7.79
N ILE A 430 14.90 18.62 -7.47
CA ILE A 430 13.41 18.60 -7.42
C ILE A 430 12.85 18.02 -6.11
N GLY A 431 13.69 17.85 -5.08
CA GLY A 431 13.28 17.30 -3.79
C GLY A 431 12.69 15.89 -3.94
N GLY A 432 13.29 15.05 -4.79
CA GLY A 432 12.91 13.65 -4.95
C GLY A 432 13.24 12.84 -3.70
N GLU A 433 12.25 12.14 -3.14
CA GLU A 433 12.45 11.11 -2.12
C GLU A 433 12.68 9.77 -2.85
N VAL A 434 13.79 9.71 -3.59
CA VAL A 434 14.22 8.59 -4.44
C VAL A 434 15.19 7.68 -3.70
#